data_AF-A0A0U5MFI7-F1
#
_entry.id   AF-A0A0U5MFI7-F1
#
_cell.length_a   1.000
_cell.length_b   1.000
_cell.length_c   1.000
_cell.angle_alpha   90.00
_cell.angle_beta   90.00
_cell.angle_gamma   90.00
#
_symmetry.space_group_name_H-M   'P 1'
#
loop_
_entity.id
_entity.type
_entity.pdbx_description
1 polymer ?
#
loop_
_entity_poly.entity_id
_entity_poly.type
_entity_poly.pdbx_seq_one_letter_code
_entity_poly.pdbx_strand_id
1 'polypeptide(L)'
;MGIHKNAVLTPTGREILVRRVVEEGQRPMSVATAMGVSLRTARKWVSRFRSEGVPGLYNRSSRPHRSPAQTPAALAEQIAVLRRQRRTGGEIAATMGVSRATVFRILGRLGMNRLKSLEPAEPVRRYERAEPGEMIHIDIKKLDASKNPGDEGGALIQ
;
A
#
# COMPACT_ATOMS: atom_id res chain seq x y z
N MET A 1 4.76 -3.01 -3.29
CA MET A 1 4.06 -3.07 -4.59
C MET A 1 3.16 -4.30 -4.55
N GLY A 2 1.85 -4.12 -4.39
CA GLY A 2 0.92 -5.26 -4.39
C GLY A 2 0.82 -5.84 -5.79
N ILE A 3 1.02 -7.15 -5.92
CA ILE A 3 0.78 -7.85 -7.18
C ILE A 3 -0.73 -8.10 -7.24
N HIS A 4 -1.36 -7.69 -8.34
CA HIS A 4 -2.79 -7.92 -8.52
C HIS A 4 -3.08 -9.42 -8.56
N LYS A 5 -4.19 -9.85 -7.97
CA LYS A 5 -4.60 -11.27 -7.91
C LYS A 5 -4.64 -11.98 -9.26
N ASN A 6 -4.93 -11.23 -10.33
CA ASN A 6 -5.02 -11.74 -11.71
C ASN A 6 -3.74 -11.49 -12.54
N ALA A 7 -2.62 -11.12 -11.91
CA ALA A 7 -1.39 -10.87 -12.65
C ALA A 7 -0.81 -12.20 -13.17
N VAL A 8 -0.85 -12.39 -14.50
CA VAL A 8 -0.39 -13.62 -15.17
C VAL A 8 1.07 -13.96 -14.87
N LEU A 9 1.95 -12.96 -14.75
CA LEU A 9 3.36 -13.14 -14.44
C LEU A 9 3.75 -12.49 -13.10
N THR A 10 3.35 -13.17 -12.04
CA THR A 10 3.84 -12.98 -10.68
C THR A 10 5.34 -13.36 -10.59
N PRO A 11 6.06 -13.00 -9.51
CA PRO A 11 7.43 -13.47 -9.27
C PRO A 11 7.58 -14.99 -9.44
N THR A 12 6.61 -15.77 -8.97
CA THR A 12 6.56 -17.23 -9.16
C THR A 12 6.52 -17.62 -10.63
N GLY A 13 5.65 -17.00 -11.43
CA GLY A 13 5.58 -17.27 -12.88
C GLY A 13 6.88 -16.91 -13.62
N ARG A 14 7.58 -15.86 -13.16
CA ARG A 14 8.90 -15.47 -13.70
C ARG A 14 9.97 -16.47 -13.32
N GLU A 15 9.91 -17.02 -12.12
CA GLU A 15 10.84 -18.05 -11.66
C GLU A 15 10.71 -19.31 -12.48
N ILE A 16 9.48 -19.79 -12.75
CA ILE A 16 9.22 -20.91 -13.65
C ILE A 16 9.84 -20.66 -15.03
N LEU A 17 9.60 -19.48 -15.60
CA LEU A 17 10.19 -19.10 -16.89
C LEU A 17 11.72 -19.21 -16.86
N VAL A 18 12.35 -18.70 -15.82
CA VAL A 18 13.81 -18.68 -15.74
C VAL A 18 14.40 -20.06 -15.48
N ARG A 19 13.78 -20.90 -14.63
CA ARG A 19 14.21 -22.29 -14.41
C ARG A 19 14.16 -23.12 -15.69
N ARG A 20 13.09 -22.99 -16.48
CA ARG A 20 13.00 -23.63 -17.81
C ARG A 20 14.17 -23.26 -18.73
N VAL A 21 14.64 -22.01 -18.65
CA VAL A 21 15.76 -21.55 -19.48
C VAL A 21 17.12 -21.93 -18.89
N VAL A 22 17.30 -21.83 -17.58
CA VAL A 22 18.60 -21.94 -16.90
C VAL A 22 18.90 -23.36 -16.45
N GLU A 23 17.92 -24.05 -15.89
CA GLU A 23 18.06 -25.41 -15.33
C GLU A 23 17.72 -26.47 -16.39
N GLU A 24 16.60 -26.30 -17.11
CA GLU A 24 16.15 -27.27 -18.12
C GLU A 24 16.75 -27.02 -19.52
N GLY A 25 17.52 -25.93 -19.69
CA GLY A 25 18.23 -25.62 -20.95
C GLY A 25 17.33 -25.28 -22.14
N GLN A 26 16.04 -24.97 -21.92
CA GLN A 26 15.11 -24.66 -23.01
C GLN A 26 15.49 -23.34 -23.70
N ARG A 27 15.21 -23.24 -25.01
CA ARG A 27 15.45 -22.03 -25.79
C ARG A 27 14.62 -20.85 -25.23
N PRO A 28 15.23 -19.69 -24.91
CA PRO A 28 14.52 -18.55 -24.33
C PRO A 28 13.33 -18.06 -25.17
N MET A 29 13.39 -18.19 -26.49
CA MET A 29 12.30 -17.81 -27.39
C MET A 29 11.07 -18.72 -27.20
N SER A 30 11.27 -20.03 -27.12
CA SER A 30 10.18 -21.00 -26.94
C SER A 30 9.48 -20.79 -25.60
N VAL A 31 10.24 -20.61 -24.52
CA VAL A 31 9.67 -20.37 -23.19
C VAL A 31 8.94 -19.02 -23.14
N ALA A 32 9.49 -17.98 -23.76
CA ALA A 32 8.86 -16.66 -23.83
C ALA A 32 7.50 -16.71 -24.54
N THR A 33 7.44 -17.39 -25.69
CA THR A 33 6.19 -17.60 -26.45
C THR A 33 5.17 -18.37 -25.62
N ALA A 34 5.56 -19.48 -24.98
CA ALA A 34 4.66 -20.29 -24.16
C ALA A 34 4.11 -19.53 -22.93
N MET A 35 4.88 -18.58 -22.40
CA MET A 35 4.51 -17.76 -21.25
C MET A 35 3.88 -16.41 -21.62
N GLY A 36 3.66 -16.15 -22.91
CA GLY A 36 3.01 -14.92 -23.39
C GLY A 36 3.85 -13.64 -23.18
N VAL A 37 5.18 -13.72 -23.24
CA VAL A 37 6.08 -12.56 -23.13
C VAL A 37 7.03 -12.42 -24.30
N SER A 38 7.54 -11.21 -24.50
CA SER A 38 8.61 -10.99 -25.47
C SER A 38 9.92 -11.65 -25.03
N LEU A 39 10.72 -12.08 -26.01
CA LEU A 39 12.08 -12.61 -25.80
C LEU A 39 12.97 -11.62 -25.02
N ARG A 40 12.80 -10.31 -25.25
CA ARG A 40 13.52 -9.26 -24.51
C ARG A 40 13.20 -9.31 -23.01
N THR A 41 11.94 -9.53 -22.65
CA THR A 41 11.52 -9.65 -21.25
C THR A 41 12.06 -10.93 -20.61
N ALA A 42 11.99 -12.06 -21.31
CA ALA A 42 12.57 -13.32 -20.84
C ALA A 42 14.08 -13.20 -20.60
N ARG A 43 14.84 -12.67 -21.58
CA ARG A 43 16.28 -12.43 -21.45
C ARG A 43 16.63 -11.51 -20.28
N LYS A 44 15.84 -10.44 -20.07
CA LYS A 44 16.00 -9.53 -18.93
C LYS A 44 15.85 -10.27 -17.60
N TRP A 45 14.85 -11.13 -17.45
CA TRP A 45 14.65 -11.88 -16.21
C TRP A 45 15.72 -12.94 -15.99
N VAL A 46 16.13 -13.66 -17.04
CA VAL A 46 17.26 -14.61 -16.98
C VAL A 46 18.55 -13.90 -16.56
N SER A 47 18.85 -12.75 -17.16
CA SER A 47 20.03 -11.94 -16.79
C SER A 47 19.99 -11.51 -15.33
N ARG A 48 18.85 -11.03 -14.83
CA ARG A 48 18.70 -10.64 -13.42
C ARG A 48 18.81 -11.82 -12.47
N PHE A 49 18.25 -12.97 -12.82
CA PHE A 49 18.33 -14.16 -11.99
C PHE A 49 19.77 -14.69 -11.89
N ARG A 50 20.52 -14.65 -12.99
CA ARG A 50 21.95 -15.02 -12.97
C ARG A 50 22.79 -14.09 -12.09
N SER A 51 22.44 -12.81 -12.01
CA SER A 51 23.19 -11.84 -11.20
C SER A 51 22.74 -11.74 -9.73
N GLU A 52 21.44 -11.92 -9.46
CA GLU A 52 20.82 -11.59 -8.18
C GLU A 52 19.99 -12.74 -7.58
N GLY A 53 19.87 -13.87 -8.28
CA GLY A 53 18.99 -14.99 -7.90
C GLY A 53 17.50 -14.63 -7.96
N VAL A 54 16.70 -15.34 -7.16
CA VAL A 54 15.25 -15.08 -6.98
C VAL A 54 14.94 -13.61 -6.66
N PRO A 55 15.71 -12.89 -5.81
CA PRO A 55 15.55 -11.44 -5.59
C PRO A 55 15.47 -10.59 -6.88
N GLY A 56 16.19 -10.97 -7.93
CA GLY A 56 16.19 -10.25 -9.21
C GLY A 56 14.87 -10.30 -9.99
N LEU A 57 13.96 -11.20 -9.60
CA LEU A 57 12.66 -11.42 -10.27
C LEU A 57 11.53 -10.56 -9.72
N TYR A 58 11.73 -9.94 -8.54
CA TYR A 58 10.75 -9.02 -7.97
C TYR A 58 10.64 -7.73 -8.80
N ASN A 59 9.48 -7.09 -8.70
CA ASN A 59 9.26 -5.80 -9.34
C ASN A 59 10.20 -4.75 -8.74
N ARG A 60 11.05 -4.17 -9.58
CA ARG A 60 11.76 -2.94 -9.22
C ARG A 60 10.79 -1.77 -9.34
N SER A 61 11.06 -0.73 -8.55
CA SER A 61 10.35 0.53 -8.68
C SER A 61 10.49 1.06 -10.11
N SER A 62 9.36 1.39 -10.75
CA SER A 62 9.37 2.14 -12.02
C SER A 62 9.52 3.65 -11.79
N ARG A 63 9.65 4.09 -10.53
CA ARG A 63 9.82 5.50 -10.22
C ARG A 63 11.21 5.94 -10.71
N PRO A 64 11.31 7.12 -11.36
CA PRO A 64 12.58 7.61 -11.85
C PRO A 64 13.58 7.79 -10.71
N HIS A 65 14.86 7.47 -10.96
CA HIS A 65 15.93 7.66 -9.98
C HIS A 65 16.15 9.13 -9.65
N ARG A 66 15.90 10.04 -10.61
CA ARG A 66 16.01 11.49 -10.45
C ARG A 66 14.74 12.17 -10.95
N SER A 67 14.24 13.14 -10.18
CA SER A 67 13.12 13.99 -10.57
C SER A 67 13.58 15.45 -10.49
N PRO A 68 14.07 16.04 -11.59
CA PRO A 68 14.64 17.39 -11.57
C PRO A 68 13.64 18.47 -11.12
N ALA A 69 12.35 18.28 -11.39
CA ALA A 69 11.28 19.17 -10.95
C ALA A 69 10.84 18.94 -9.49
N GLN A 70 11.52 18.05 -8.76
CA GLN A 70 11.24 17.83 -7.35
C GLN A 70 11.61 19.09 -6.57
N THR A 71 10.68 19.54 -5.73
CA THR A 71 10.89 20.71 -4.87
C THR A 71 12.16 20.53 -4.04
N PRO A 72 13.05 21.55 -3.97
CA PRO A 72 14.29 21.49 -3.21
C PRO A 72 14.05 21.05 -1.75
N ALA A 73 15.00 20.28 -1.20
CA ALA A 73 14.91 19.76 0.16
C ALA A 73 14.73 20.88 1.20
N ALA A 74 15.48 21.98 1.05
CA ALA A 74 15.39 23.15 1.92
C ALA A 74 13.97 23.74 2.00
N LEU A 75 13.27 23.87 0.86
CA LEU A 75 11.89 24.35 0.85
C LEU A 75 10.94 23.35 1.53
N ALA A 76 11.15 22.05 1.33
CA ALA A 76 10.36 21.03 2.00
C ALA A 76 10.56 21.04 3.53
N GLU A 77 11.78 21.31 4.00
CA GLU A 77 12.09 21.44 5.43
C GLU A 77 11.42 22.67 6.05
N GLN A 78 11.48 23.83 5.38
CA GLN A 78 10.79 25.03 5.84
C GLN A 78 9.27 24.82 5.95
N ILE A 79 8.66 24.16 4.96
CA ILE A 79 7.25 23.74 5.01
C ILE A 79 6.98 22.82 6.21
N ALA A 80 7.87 21.86 6.49
CA ALA A 80 7.74 20.96 7.62
C ALA A 80 7.84 21.70 8.97
N VAL A 81 8.74 22.67 9.09
CA VAL A 81 8.88 23.50 10.30
C VAL A 81 7.59 24.27 10.57
N LEU A 82 7.06 25.00 9.58
CA LEU A 82 5.80 25.72 9.73
C LEU A 82 4.63 24.78 10.03
N ARG A 83 4.64 23.57 9.47
CA ARG A 83 3.61 22.57 9.75
C ARG A 83 3.65 22.07 11.19
N ARG A 84 4.84 21.83 11.75
CA ARG A 84 5.01 21.44 13.16
C ARG A 84 4.57 22.54 14.13
N GLN A 85 4.63 23.80 13.71
CA GLN A 85 4.04 24.95 14.41
C GLN A 85 2.50 25.03 14.26
N ARG A 86 1.86 23.95 13.82
CA ARG A 86 0.41 23.80 13.61
C ARG A 86 -0.22 24.73 12.55
N ARG A 87 0.57 25.36 11.69
CA ARG A 87 0.00 26.13 10.55
C ARG A 87 -0.73 25.22 9.57
N THR A 88 -1.83 25.73 9.01
CA THR A 88 -2.58 25.04 7.95
C THR A 88 -1.80 25.04 6.63
N GLY A 89 -2.07 24.07 5.75
CA GLY A 89 -1.43 24.05 4.43
C GLY A 89 -1.72 25.31 3.59
N GLY A 90 -2.86 25.95 3.83
CA GLY A 90 -3.21 27.23 3.20
C GLY A 90 -2.37 28.40 3.73
N GLU A 91 -2.23 28.52 5.05
CA GLU A 91 -1.37 29.54 5.69
C GLU A 91 0.08 29.40 5.26
N ILE A 92 0.59 28.18 5.19
CA ILE A 92 1.95 27.89 4.73
C ILE A 92 2.12 28.34 3.28
N ALA A 93 1.17 28.00 2.41
CA ALA A 93 1.20 28.41 1.00
C ALA A 93 1.24 29.94 0.86
N ALA A 94 0.39 30.65 1.59
CA ALA A 94 0.36 32.11 1.60
C ALA A 94 1.66 32.72 2.15
N THR A 95 2.18 32.20 3.26
CA THR A 95 3.40 32.71 3.91
C THR A 95 4.64 32.54 3.03
N MET A 96 4.73 31.42 2.30
CA MET A 96 5.92 31.06 1.53
C MET A 96 5.86 31.46 0.05
N GLY A 97 4.72 31.96 -0.43
CA GLY A 97 4.53 32.26 -1.86
C GLY A 97 4.53 31.02 -2.76
N VAL A 98 4.16 29.86 -2.22
CA VAL A 98 4.17 28.57 -2.94
C VAL A 98 2.75 28.09 -3.16
N SER A 99 2.46 27.48 -4.31
CA SER A 99 1.12 26.96 -4.58
C SER A 99 0.65 25.96 -3.51
N ARG A 100 -0.65 26.00 -3.18
CA ARG A 100 -1.27 25.04 -2.24
C ARG A 100 -0.99 23.60 -2.67
N ALA A 101 -1.08 23.30 -3.96
CA ALA A 101 -0.82 21.96 -4.49
C ALA A 101 0.60 21.46 -4.17
N THR A 102 1.61 22.32 -4.28
CA THR A 102 2.99 21.99 -3.91
C THR A 102 3.13 21.73 -2.42
N VAL A 103 2.54 22.59 -1.57
CA VAL A 103 2.55 22.40 -0.11
C VAL A 103 1.92 21.06 0.28
N PHE A 104 0.70 20.77 -0.17
CA PHE A 104 0.03 19.50 0.16
C PHE A 104 0.75 18.27 -0.41
N ARG A 105 1.39 18.37 -1.57
CA ARG A 105 2.22 17.28 -2.11
C ARG A 105 3.43 17.00 -1.22
N ILE A 106 4.09 18.05 -0.71
CA ILE A 106 5.22 17.94 0.20
C ILE A 106 4.78 17.37 1.54
N LEU A 107 3.71 17.92 2.13
CA LEU A 107 3.14 17.42 3.39
C LEU A 107 2.73 15.94 3.28
N GLY A 108 2.16 15.53 2.16
CA GLY A 108 1.79 14.13 1.92
C GLY A 108 2.99 13.21 1.84
N ARG A 109 4.07 13.63 1.17
CA ARG A 109 5.33 12.88 1.14
C ARG A 109 5.95 12.74 2.53
N LEU A 110 5.79 13.76 3.39
CA LEU A 110 6.30 13.78 4.77
C LEU A 110 5.35 13.13 5.79
N GLY A 111 4.16 12.68 5.38
CA GLY A 111 3.16 12.13 6.29
C GLY A 111 2.43 13.16 7.17
N MET A 112 2.58 14.47 6.89
CA MET A 112 2.06 15.58 7.71
C MET A 112 0.80 16.25 7.12
N ASN A 113 0.06 15.52 6.27
CA ASN A 113 -1.13 16.05 5.58
C ASN A 113 -2.25 16.46 6.54
N ARG A 114 -2.46 15.72 7.62
CA ARG A 114 -3.47 16.01 8.64
C ARG A 114 -2.78 16.54 9.89
N LEU A 115 -3.39 17.51 10.58
CA LEU A 115 -2.83 17.99 11.86
C LEU A 115 -2.76 16.88 12.90
N LYS A 116 -3.75 15.97 12.92
CA LYS A 116 -3.73 14.75 13.74
C LYS A 116 -2.50 13.88 13.51
N SER A 117 -1.88 13.93 12.33
CA SER A 117 -0.64 13.18 12.04
C SER A 117 0.59 13.75 12.74
N LEU A 118 0.49 14.95 13.33
CA LEU A 118 1.55 15.53 14.16
C LEU A 118 1.46 15.11 15.62
N GLU A 119 0.30 14.60 16.04
CA GLU A 119 0.11 14.12 17.40
C GLU A 119 0.78 12.75 17.56
N PRO A 120 1.32 12.42 18.76
CA PRO A 120 1.70 11.06 19.06
C PRO A 120 0.49 10.13 18.89
N ALA A 121 0.75 8.89 18.46
CA ALA A 121 -0.29 7.88 18.42
C ALA A 121 -0.89 7.72 19.82
N GLU A 122 -2.22 7.80 19.93
CA GLU A 122 -2.88 7.52 21.18
C GLU A 122 -2.53 6.10 21.64
N PRO A 123 -2.19 5.90 22.92
CA PRO A 123 -1.89 4.56 23.43
C PRO A 123 -3.10 3.67 23.23
N VAL A 124 -2.88 2.44 22.76
CA VAL A 124 -3.94 1.45 22.60
C VAL A 124 -4.50 1.12 23.97
N ARG A 125 -5.69 1.63 24.28
CA ARG A 125 -6.42 1.29 25.50
C ARG A 125 -7.09 -0.06 25.27
N ARG A 126 -6.45 -1.14 25.74
CA ARG A 126 -7.06 -2.48 25.73
C ARG A 126 -7.85 -2.67 27.00
N TYR A 127 -9.12 -3.02 26.83
CA TYR A 127 -10.00 -3.43 27.90
C TYR A 127 -9.74 -4.92 28.18
N GLU A 128 -8.66 -5.21 28.91
CA GLU A 128 -8.28 -6.56 29.34
C GLU A 128 -8.53 -6.72 30.85
N ARG A 129 -8.96 -7.91 31.25
CA ARG A 129 -9.15 -8.34 32.64
C ARG A 129 -8.56 -9.72 32.83
N ALA A 130 -8.19 -10.05 34.07
CA ALA A 130 -7.42 -11.25 34.38
C ALA A 130 -8.30 -12.51 34.43
N GLU A 131 -9.55 -12.35 34.87
CA GLU A 131 -10.48 -13.44 35.10
C GLU A 131 -11.76 -13.32 34.25
N PRO A 132 -12.32 -14.46 33.81
CA PRO A 132 -13.63 -14.47 33.17
C PRO A 132 -14.71 -13.85 34.07
N GLY A 133 -15.50 -12.92 33.53
CA GLY A 133 -16.60 -12.26 34.26
C GLY A 133 -16.29 -10.89 34.85
N GLU A 134 -15.02 -10.48 34.91
CA GLU A 134 -14.61 -9.14 35.39
C GLU A 134 -15.01 -8.01 34.41
N MET A 135 -15.38 -8.35 33.19
CA MET A 135 -15.81 -7.41 32.16
C MET A 135 -16.95 -7.98 31.34
N ILE A 136 -18.04 -7.21 31.27
CA ILE A 136 -19.18 -7.51 30.41
C ILE A 136 -19.14 -6.53 29.23
N HIS A 137 -18.99 -7.07 28.02
CA HIS A 137 -19.16 -6.29 26.81
C HIS A 137 -20.63 -6.35 26.37
N ILE A 138 -21.28 -5.18 26.34
CA ILE A 138 -22.64 -5.04 25.82
C ILE A 138 -22.54 -4.41 24.44
N ASP A 139 -22.88 -5.16 23.40
CA ASP A 139 -23.03 -4.64 22.04
C ASP A 139 -24.51 -4.34 21.78
N ILE A 140 -24.79 -3.12 21.34
CA ILE A 140 -26.15 -2.72 20.96
C ILE A 140 -26.17 -2.61 19.44
N LYS A 141 -26.82 -3.58 18.81
CA LYS A 141 -27.04 -3.59 17.36
C LYS A 141 -28.44 -3.11 17.02
N LYS A 142 -28.52 -2.04 16.24
CA LYS A 142 -29.78 -1.66 15.58
C LYS A 142 -30.05 -2.63 14.43
N LEU A 143 -31.22 -3.27 14.46
CA LEU A 143 -31.72 -4.08 13.35
C LEU A 143 -32.80 -3.27 12.63
N ASP A 144 -32.69 -3.19 11.30
CA ASP A 144 -33.76 -2.65 10.47
C ASP A 144 -34.90 -3.67 10.40
N ALA A 145 -36.14 -3.19 10.42
CA ALA A 145 -37.31 -4.05 10.32
C ALA A 145 -37.32 -4.80 8.97
N SER A 146 -37.62 -6.11 9.01
CA SER A 146 -37.85 -6.91 7.81
C SER A 146 -39.07 -6.37 7.05
N LYS A 147 -38.99 -6.30 5.72
CA LYS A 147 -40.04 -5.73 4.84
C LYS A 147 -41.25 -6.65 4.62
N ASN A 148 -41.45 -7.69 5.42
CA ASN A 148 -42.59 -8.60 5.28
C ASN A 148 -43.46 -8.56 6.54
N PRO A 149 -44.65 -7.92 6.49
CA PRO A 149 -45.66 -8.08 7.52
C PRO A 149 -46.40 -9.40 7.27
N GLY A 150 -45.94 -10.48 7.90
CA GLY A 150 -46.63 -11.77 7.81
C GLY A 150 -45.71 -12.95 8.07
N ASP A 151 -45.37 -13.17 9.34
CA ASP A 151 -45.11 -14.52 9.85
C ASP A 151 -45.43 -14.48 11.35
N GLU A 152 -46.69 -14.71 11.69
CA GLU A 152 -47.07 -15.15 13.03
C GLU A 152 -46.59 -16.59 13.21
N GLY A 153 -45.34 -16.75 13.62
CA GLY A 153 -44.76 -18.02 14.04
C GLY A 153 -44.48 -17.99 15.53
N GLY A 154 -45.43 -18.44 16.35
CA GLY A 154 -45.22 -18.61 17.78
C GLY A 154 -44.14 -19.66 18.09
N ALA A 155 -43.30 -19.38 19.07
CA ALA A 155 -42.59 -20.41 19.82
C ALA A 155 -42.29 -19.92 21.25
N LEU A 156 -42.97 -20.60 22.16
CA LEU A 156 -42.84 -20.67 23.62
C LEU A 156 -41.43 -20.46 24.19
N ILE A 157 -41.42 -19.75 25.33
CA ILE A 157 -40.38 -19.80 26.36
C ILE A 157 -40.39 -21.21 26.98
N GLN A 158 -39.25 -21.90 26.93
CA GLN A 158 -38.77 -22.83 27.96
C GLN A 158 -37.27 -22.59 28.14
#